data_AF-A0A920I3B2-F1
#
_entry.id   AF-A0A920I3B2-F1
#
_cell.length_a   1.000
_cell.length_b   1.000
_cell.length_c   1.000
_cell.angle_alpha   90.00
_cell.angle_beta   90.00
_cell.angle_gamma   90.00
#
_symmetry.space_group_name_H-M   'P 1'
#
loop_
_entity.id
_entity.type
_entity.pdbx_description
1 polymer ?
#
loop_
_entity_poly.entity_id
_entity_poly.type
_entity_poly.pdbx_seq_one_letter_code
_entity_poly.pdbx_strand_id
1 'polypeptide(L)'
;MAHLGHGVIGDPMYGKPMRSGQMPDAVARDCLAEMRRFPRQALHAANLGFAHPVTGEALHFETPMPDDMAGLVTAIEAGIARRATAPQNR
;
A
#
# COMPACT_ATOMS: atom_id res chain seq x y z
N MET A 1 1.38 -10.00 -6.80
CA MET A 1 0.78 -8.77 -7.36
C MET A 1 1.57 -8.21 -8.55
N ALA A 2 2.91 -8.11 -8.49
CA ALA A 2 3.72 -7.63 -9.63
C ALA A 2 3.52 -8.45 -10.93
N HIS A 3 3.38 -9.78 -10.83
CA HIS A 3 3.04 -10.64 -11.98
C HIS A 3 1.67 -10.31 -12.61
N LEU A 4 0.73 -9.81 -11.80
CA LEU A 4 -0.59 -9.35 -12.24
C LEU A 4 -0.58 -7.88 -12.70
N GLY A 5 0.59 -7.23 -12.77
CA GLY A 5 0.74 -5.83 -13.13
C GLY A 5 0.57 -4.81 -11.99
N HIS A 6 0.26 -5.27 -10.78
CA HIS A 6 0.06 -4.40 -9.61
C HIS A 6 1.22 -4.57 -8.62
N GLY A 7 2.31 -3.82 -8.78
CA GLY A 7 3.45 -3.91 -7.84
C GLY A 7 3.06 -3.51 -6.40
N VAL A 8 3.68 -4.13 -5.40
CA VAL A 8 3.55 -3.68 -3.99
C VAL A 8 4.30 -2.36 -3.83
N ILE A 9 3.73 -1.41 -3.09
CA ILE A 9 4.35 -0.11 -2.81
C ILE A 9 5.62 -0.32 -1.98
N GLY A 10 6.70 0.36 -2.35
CA GLY A 10 7.99 0.29 -1.65
C GLY A 10 8.74 -1.04 -1.82
N ASP A 11 8.34 -1.89 -2.77
CA ASP A 11 9.07 -3.10 -3.14
C ASP A 11 10.30 -2.78 -4.01
N PRO A 12 11.53 -2.95 -3.50
CA PRO A 12 12.74 -2.64 -4.25
C PRO A 12 13.08 -3.67 -5.34
N MET A 13 12.51 -4.88 -5.28
CA MET A 13 12.91 -5.99 -6.15
C MET A 13 11.90 -6.22 -7.28
N TYR A 14 10.60 -6.28 -6.96
CA TYR A 14 9.56 -6.56 -7.94
C TYR A 14 8.63 -5.37 -8.21
N GLY A 15 8.76 -4.28 -7.45
CA GLY A 15 8.00 -3.06 -7.64
C GLY A 15 8.43 -2.34 -8.92
N LYS A 16 7.59 -2.40 -9.97
CA LYS A 16 7.79 -1.51 -11.12
C LYS A 16 7.48 -0.07 -10.69
N PRO A 17 8.41 0.88 -10.84
CA PRO A 17 8.12 2.28 -10.54
C PRO A 17 7.06 2.79 -11.50
N MET A 18 5.87 3.14 -10.98
CA MET A 18 4.83 3.83 -11.78
C MET A 18 5.43 5.15 -12.26
N ARG A 19 5.35 5.47 -13.56
CA ARG A 19 5.97 6.69 -14.09
C ARG A 19 5.06 7.88 -13.83
N SER A 20 5.62 9.00 -13.36
CA SER A 20 4.84 10.22 -13.09
C SER A 20 4.11 10.74 -14.34
N GLY A 21 4.64 10.49 -15.55
CA GLY A 21 4.00 10.85 -16.81
C GLY A 21 2.81 9.97 -17.22
N GLN A 22 2.51 8.89 -16.48
CA GLN A 22 1.31 8.05 -16.69
C GLN A 22 0.14 8.52 -15.82
N MET A 23 0.34 9.51 -14.95
CA MET A 23 -0.69 10.00 -14.06
C MET A 23 -1.62 10.99 -14.78
N PRO A 24 -2.94 10.90 -14.55
CA PRO A 24 -3.93 11.69 -15.29
C PRO A 24 -3.92 13.19 -14.95
N ASP A 25 -3.45 13.56 -13.76
CA ASP A 25 -3.49 14.95 -13.27
C ASP A 25 -2.37 15.23 -12.25
N ALA A 26 -2.24 16.50 -11.85
CA ALA A 26 -1.23 16.94 -10.88
C ALA A 26 -1.44 16.30 -9.50
N VAL A 27 -2.70 16.18 -9.04
CA VAL A 27 -3.02 15.60 -7.73
C VAL A 27 -2.58 14.14 -7.65
N ALA A 28 -2.81 13.35 -8.70
CA ALA A 28 -2.35 11.98 -8.81
C ALA A 28 -0.82 11.88 -8.84
N ARG A 29 -0.12 12.83 -9.46
CA ARG A 29 1.36 12.88 -9.44
C ARG A 29 1.91 13.16 -8.04
N ASP A 30 1.30 14.08 -7.31
CA ASP A 30 1.72 14.43 -5.96
C ASP A 30 1.48 13.25 -5.00
N CYS A 31 0.32 12.62 -5.09
CA CYS A 31 0.02 11.40 -4.32
C CYS A 31 1.01 10.27 -4.63
N LEU A 32 1.38 10.06 -5.90
CA LEU A 32 2.39 9.07 -6.28
C LEU A 32 3.77 9.41 -5.70
N ALA A 33 4.14 10.69 -5.65
CA ALA A 33 5.41 11.13 -5.06
C ALA A 33 5.44 10.86 -3.54
N GLU A 34 4.33 11.07 -2.84
CA GLU A 34 4.18 10.72 -1.42
C GLU A 34 4.33 9.20 -1.23
N MET A 35 3.62 8.38 -2.01
CA MET A 35 3.67 6.90 -1.94
C MET A 35 5.08 6.34 -2.19
N ARG A 36 5.86 6.96 -3.10
CA ARG A 36 7.24 6.54 -3.42
C ARG A 36 8.23 6.74 -2.28
N ARG A 37 7.90 7.58 -1.29
CA ARG A 37 8.76 7.82 -0.11
C ARG A 37 8.57 6.74 0.96
N PHE A 38 7.63 5.83 0.77
CA PHE A 38 7.39 4.75 1.72
C PHE A 38 8.62 3.81 1.77
N PRO A 39 9.21 3.58 2.97
CA PRO A 39 10.60 3.13 3.08
C PRO A 39 10.81 1.62 2.89
N ARG A 40 9.74 0.84 2.78
CA ARG A 40 9.76 -0.63 2.71
C ARG A 40 8.56 -1.15 1.93
N GLN A 41 8.50 -2.45 1.69
CA GLN A 41 7.30 -3.08 1.17
C GLN A 41 6.11 -2.80 2.11
N ALA A 42 5.03 -2.23 1.57
CA ALA A 42 3.74 -2.07 2.25
C ALA A 42 3.02 -3.42 2.37
N LEU A 43 3.68 -4.36 3.06
CA LEU A 43 3.27 -5.73 3.31
C LEU A 43 3.29 -5.99 4.81
N HIS A 44 2.22 -6.58 5.33
CA HIS A 44 2.04 -6.89 6.75
C HIS A 44 1.33 -8.22 6.91
N ALA A 45 1.87 -9.10 7.75
CA ALA A 45 1.23 -10.36 8.12
C ALA A 45 0.31 -10.11 9.32
N ALA A 46 -0.92 -9.67 9.05
CA ALA A 46 -1.87 -9.31 10.10
C ALA A 46 -2.27 -10.49 10.98
N ASN A 47 -2.49 -11.66 10.37
CA ASN A 47 -2.98 -12.85 11.04
C ASN A 47 -2.06 -14.04 10.74
N LEU A 48 -1.81 -14.86 11.76
CA LEU A 48 -1.08 -16.12 11.66
C LEU A 48 -1.88 -17.21 12.36
N GLY A 49 -2.21 -18.28 11.64
CA GLY A 49 -2.90 -19.44 12.20
C GLY A 49 -2.23 -20.74 11.78
N PHE A 50 -2.04 -21.65 12.73
CA PHE A 50 -1.50 -22.99 12.48
C PHE A 50 -1.85 -23.95 13.63
N ALA A 51 -1.76 -25.26 13.39
CA ALA A 51 -1.91 -26.27 14.43
C ALA A 51 -0.62 -26.39 15.25
N HIS A 52 -0.72 -26.40 16.56
CA HIS A 52 0.43 -26.55 17.45
C HIS A 52 1.14 -27.88 17.15
N PRO A 53 2.46 -27.90 16.92
CA PRO A 53 3.16 -29.06 16.38
C PRO A 53 3.21 -30.26 17.35
N VAL A 54 2.95 -30.04 18.64
CA VAL A 54 2.95 -31.11 19.66
C VAL A 54 1.54 -31.49 20.10
N THR A 55 0.66 -30.50 20.32
CA THR A 55 -0.69 -30.74 20.88
C THR A 55 -1.76 -30.87 19.81
N GLY A 56 -1.50 -30.42 18.58
CA GLY A 56 -2.48 -30.40 17.48
C GLY A 56 -3.57 -29.32 17.62
N GLU A 57 -3.55 -28.54 18.71
CA GLU A 57 -4.54 -27.48 18.96
C GLU A 57 -4.39 -26.34 17.96
N ALA A 58 -5.51 -25.76 17.53
CA ALA A 58 -5.51 -24.60 16.64
C ALA A 58 -5.03 -23.36 17.39
N LEU A 59 -3.94 -22.76 16.93
CA LEU A 59 -3.43 -21.48 17.43
C LEU A 59 -3.74 -20.38 16.43
N HIS A 60 -4.07 -19.20 16.96
CA HIS A 60 -4.32 -17.99 16.20
C HIS A 60 -3.64 -16.80 16.84
N PHE A 61 -2.96 -16.00 16.02
CA PHE A 61 -2.26 -14.80 16.42
C PHE A 61 -2.67 -13.66 15.50
N GLU A 62 -2.88 -12.48 16.07
CA GLU A 62 -3.20 -11.25 15.34
C GLU A 62 -2.23 -10.14 15.75
N THR A 63 -1.91 -9.28 14.80
CA THR A 63 -1.10 -8.08 15.04
C THR A 63 -1.73 -6.86 14.38
N PRO A 64 -1.79 -5.71 15.08
CA PRO A 64 -2.38 -4.50 14.53
C PRO A 64 -1.59 -4.02 13.30
N MET A 65 -2.24 -3.20 12.48
CA MET A 65 -1.58 -2.56 11.35
C MET A 65 -0.46 -1.65 11.86
N PRO A 66 0.75 -1.71 11.28
CA PRO A 66 1.85 -0.81 11.62
C PRO A 66 1.51 0.66 11.31
N ASP A 67 2.00 1.57 12.15
CA ASP A 67 1.70 3.01 12.06
C ASP A 67 2.11 3.63 10.72
N ASP A 68 3.21 3.15 10.13
CA ASP A 68 3.68 3.63 8.83
C ASP A 68 2.68 3.30 7.71
N MET A 69 2.12 2.08 7.71
CA MET A 69 1.10 1.65 6.76
C MET A 69 -0.23 2.37 6.99
N ALA A 70 -0.62 2.59 8.25
CA ALA A 70 -1.80 3.39 8.57
C ALA A 70 -1.65 4.82 8.01
N GLY A 71 -0.49 5.45 8.22
CA GLY A 71 -0.17 6.76 7.66
C GLY A 71 -0.18 6.77 6.13
N LEU A 72 0.32 5.72 5.48
CA LEU A 72 0.27 5.57 4.03
C LEU A 72 -1.18 5.50 3.52
N VAL A 73 -2.05 4.73 4.17
CA VAL A 73 -3.48 4.62 3.82
C VAL A 73 -4.16 5.98 3.95
N THR A 74 -3.97 6.68 5.06
CA THR A 74 -4.53 8.02 5.28
C THR A 74 -4.08 9.01 4.21
N ALA A 75 -2.80 8.98 3.82
CA ALA A 75 -2.28 9.86 2.77
C ALA A 75 -2.95 9.59 1.41
N ILE A 76 -3.16 8.31 1.06
CA ILE A 76 -3.83 7.90 -0.18
C ILE A 76 -5.30 8.32 -0.17
N GLU A 77 -6.02 8.09 0.93
CA GLU A 77 -7.41 8.50 1.09
C GLU A 77 -7.56 10.03 0.95
N ALA A 78 -6.67 10.80 1.59
CA ALA A 78 -6.61 12.24 1.42
C ALA A 78 -6.30 12.65 -0.02
N GLY A 79 -5.41 11.93 -0.72
CA GLY A 79 -5.14 12.10 -2.16
C GLY A 79 -6.38 11.90 -3.03
N ILE A 80 -7.14 10.83 -2.76
CA ILE A 80 -8.40 10.52 -3.45
C ILE A 80 -9.43 11.63 -3.22
N ALA A 81 -9.60 12.08 -1.97
CA ALA A 81 -10.51 13.16 -1.62
C ALA A 81 -10.13 14.47 -2.32
N ARG A 82 -8.84 14.85 -2.28
CA ARG A 82 -8.30 16.04 -2.99
C ARG A 82 -8.62 15.98 -4.49
N ARG A 83 -8.46 14.81 -5.11
CA ARG A 83 -8.71 14.60 -6.54
C ARG A 83 -10.20 14.65 -6.89
N ALA A 84 -11.08 14.18 -6.00
CA ALA A 84 -12.52 14.25 -6.16
C ALA A 84 -13.04 15.70 -6.11
N THR A 85 -12.41 16.56 -5.31
CA THR A 85 -12.78 17.98 -5.16
C THR A 85 -12.09 18.92 -6.15
N ALA A 86 -11.08 18.46 -6.90
CA ALA A 86 -10.37 19.28 -7.85
C ALA A 86 -11.22 19.52 -9.12
N PRO A 87 -11.25 20.75 -9.67
CA PRO A 87 -11.99 21.03 -10.89
C PRO A 87 -11.40 20.21 -12.04
N GLN A 88 -12.19 19.28 -12.60
CA GLN A 88 -11.82 18.57 -13.81
C GLN A 88 -11.91 19.51 -15.01
N ASN A 89 -10.79 20.17 -15.34
CA ASN A 89 -10.64 20.79 -16.65
C ASN A 89 -10.54 19.68 -17.71
N ARG A 90 -11.63 19.52 -18.48
CA ARG A 90 -11.68 18.74 -19.73
C ARG A 90 -10.79 19.36 -20.80
#